data_AF-A0A429CBY3-F1
#
_entry.id   AF-A0A429CBY3-F1
#
_cell.length_a   1.000
_cell.length_b   1.000
_cell.length_c   1.000
_cell.angle_alpha   90.00
_cell.angle_beta   90.00
_cell.angle_gamma   90.00
#
_symmetry.space_group_name_H-M   'P 1'
#
loop_
_entity.id
_entity.type
_entity.pdbx_description
1 polymer ?
#
loop_
_entity_poly.entity_id
_entity_poly.type
_entity_poly.pdbx_seq_one_letter_code
_entity_poly.pdbx_strand_id
1 'polypeptide(L)'
;MNERNPLRRRILVTLGVIALFRLGQSLPTPQTSRLPLSDHAWRWILDLLTGGRLATVFGFGVLPCLVAPFVLRALIVLIPRLAALRAEGEAGARVLTRYRRRIVVVLGLLGAVGLVVSRGQDVLDGAVTVACLTAGTAVVLRLTELITERGFGHGVRILLLAQVLAVLPPEFLRMYERKGWAAVVVTAVVTLSVTVITIVVAQGQRRVPVQYAKRMIGRRAFGGTPSYIPLRFAQANSPAVLAAVLLSVLVFLSGLEDAWWIAVYFVLVCLFAFARAAVAQNMDKVADELVRAGGFVPGIRPGNWTAEYLDYVNRRIIAFGAFGLGVVALIPVAGLALLGATPATLFVAGVTLQVVLVFLVSVSLDTTRQIESLRRQRRYEPFLR
;
A
#
# COMPACT_ATOMS: atom_id res chain seq x y z
N MET A 1 -12.27 5.47 35.75
CA MET A 1 -11.74 4.15 36.19
C MET A 1 -12.28 2.99 35.33
N ASN A 2 -12.26 3.09 33.98
CA ASN A 2 -12.65 1.96 33.09
C ASN A 2 -11.82 1.88 31.77
N GLU A 3 -10.68 2.58 31.67
CA GLU A 3 -9.82 2.54 30.47
C GLU A 3 -8.79 1.38 30.49
N ARG A 4 -9.14 0.23 31.07
CA ARG A 4 -8.17 -0.87 31.20
C ARG A 4 -7.75 -1.48 29.86
N ASN A 5 -8.38 -1.18 28.72
CA ASN A 5 -8.02 -1.85 27.46
C ASN A 5 -8.33 -1.15 26.11
N PRO A 6 -7.95 0.14 25.89
CA PRO A 6 -8.09 0.75 24.56
C PRO A 6 -7.40 -0.04 23.44
N LEU A 7 -6.32 -0.76 23.75
CA LEU A 7 -5.61 -1.62 22.80
C LEU A 7 -6.48 -2.83 22.40
N ARG A 8 -6.98 -3.60 23.38
CA ARG A 8 -7.85 -4.76 23.12
C ARG A 8 -9.12 -4.38 22.36
N ARG A 9 -9.74 -3.24 22.70
CA ARG A 9 -10.92 -2.73 21.98
C ARG A 9 -10.60 -2.44 20.51
N ARG A 10 -9.48 -1.76 20.22
CA ARG A 10 -9.04 -1.49 18.84
C ARG A 10 -8.73 -2.78 18.06
N ILE A 11 -8.13 -3.79 18.72
CA ILE A 11 -7.90 -5.11 18.10
C ILE A 11 -9.23 -5.78 17.75
N LEU A 12 -10.17 -5.85 18.71
CA LEU A 12 -11.48 -6.47 18.51
C LEU A 12 -12.29 -5.76 17.42
N VAL A 13 -12.27 -4.42 17.37
CA VAL A 13 -12.91 -3.66 16.29
C VAL A 13 -12.29 -4.01 14.94
N THR A 14 -10.96 -4.08 14.87
CA THR A 14 -10.27 -4.40 13.60
C THR A 14 -10.61 -5.82 13.14
N LEU A 15 -10.53 -6.82 14.03
CA LEU A 15 -10.90 -8.21 13.72
C LEU A 15 -12.39 -8.35 13.37
N GLY A 16 -13.28 -7.68 14.10
CA GLY A 16 -14.72 -7.70 13.82
C GLY A 16 -15.06 -7.11 12.45
N VAL A 17 -14.39 -6.02 12.05
CA VAL A 17 -14.57 -5.44 10.71
C VAL A 17 -14.01 -6.37 9.63
N ILE A 18 -12.86 -7.03 9.85
CA ILE A 18 -12.32 -8.03 8.91
C ILE A 18 -13.33 -9.17 8.75
N ALA A 19 -13.89 -9.70 9.85
CA ALA A 19 -14.89 -10.76 9.79
C ALA A 19 -16.13 -10.31 9.00
N LEU A 20 -16.66 -9.11 9.27
CA LEU A 20 -17.80 -8.55 8.55
C LEU A 20 -17.51 -8.36 7.05
N PHE A 21 -16.30 -7.88 6.72
CA PHE A 21 -15.85 -7.75 5.34
C PHE A 21 -15.79 -9.11 4.63
N ARG A 22 -15.31 -10.17 5.30
CA ARG A 22 -15.25 -11.52 4.73
C ARG A 22 -16.63 -12.16 4.59
N LEU A 23 -17.55 -11.87 5.52
CA LEU A 23 -18.96 -12.26 5.39
C LEU A 23 -19.62 -11.59 4.19
N GLY A 24 -19.41 -10.29 3.96
CA GLY A 24 -19.96 -9.63 2.79
C GLY A 24 -19.33 -10.08 1.46
N GLN A 25 -18.06 -10.53 1.48
CA GLN A 25 -17.46 -11.25 0.35
C GLN A 25 -18.07 -12.64 0.13
N SER A 26 -18.88 -13.17 1.06
CA SER A 26 -19.56 -14.45 0.90
C SER A 26 -20.99 -14.36 0.38
N LEU A 27 -21.58 -13.18 0.45
CA LEU A 27 -22.92 -12.91 -0.07
C LEU A 27 -22.85 -12.71 -1.59
N PRO A 28 -23.45 -13.59 -2.40
CA PRO A 28 -23.49 -13.41 -3.84
C PRO A 28 -24.36 -12.21 -4.21
N THR A 29 -24.00 -11.54 -5.30
CA THR A 29 -24.87 -10.53 -5.91
C THR A 29 -26.01 -11.22 -6.67
N PRO A 30 -27.21 -10.59 -6.74
CA PRO A 30 -28.33 -11.13 -7.49
C PRO A 30 -27.92 -11.49 -8.92
N GLN A 31 -28.31 -12.68 -9.37
CA GLN A 31 -28.20 -13.14 -10.77
C GLN A 31 -26.79 -13.15 -11.40
N THR A 32 -25.74 -13.35 -10.61
CA THR A 32 -24.41 -13.61 -11.17
C THR A 32 -24.23 -15.09 -11.49
N SER A 33 -24.34 -15.45 -12.76
CA SER A 33 -23.67 -16.66 -13.25
C SER A 33 -22.17 -16.53 -12.96
N ARG A 34 -21.53 -17.63 -12.55
CA ARG A 34 -20.07 -17.67 -12.35
C ARG A 34 -19.43 -17.26 -13.65
N LEU A 35 -18.88 -16.05 -13.69
CA LEU A 35 -18.07 -15.56 -14.79
C LEU A 35 -17.05 -16.64 -15.21
N PRO A 36 -17.15 -17.21 -16.42
CA PRO A 36 -16.01 -17.82 -17.05
C PRO A 36 -15.17 -16.64 -17.57
N LEU A 37 -14.56 -15.84 -16.67
CA LEU A 37 -13.42 -15.05 -17.10
C LEU A 37 -12.43 -16.11 -17.56
N SER A 38 -12.19 -16.12 -18.87
CA SER A 38 -11.13 -16.87 -19.52
C SER A 38 -9.84 -16.80 -18.69
N ASP A 39 -8.99 -17.83 -18.80
CA ASP A 39 -7.68 -17.96 -18.15
C ASP A 39 -6.68 -16.91 -18.67
N HIS A 40 -7.10 -15.66 -18.78
CA HIS A 40 -6.25 -14.56 -19.16
C HIS A 40 -5.42 -14.11 -17.96
N ALA A 41 -4.24 -13.61 -18.31
CA ALA A 41 -3.25 -13.07 -17.41
C ALA A 41 -3.69 -11.86 -16.56
N TRP A 42 -4.92 -11.38 -16.66
CA TRP A 42 -5.46 -10.30 -15.84
C TRP A 42 -6.46 -10.78 -14.79
N ARG A 43 -7.01 -12.00 -14.94
CA ARG A 43 -7.97 -12.58 -14.00
C ARG A 43 -7.38 -12.70 -12.59
N TRP A 44 -6.11 -13.10 -12.49
CA TRP A 44 -5.42 -13.22 -11.20
C TRP A 44 -5.27 -11.88 -10.46
N ILE A 45 -5.05 -10.77 -11.17
CA ILE A 45 -4.89 -9.43 -10.57
C ILE A 45 -6.20 -9.03 -9.93
N LEU A 46 -7.28 -9.24 -10.68
CA LEU A 46 -8.62 -9.03 -10.16
C LEU A 46 -8.88 -9.96 -8.98
N ASP A 47 -8.53 -11.24 -9.05
CA ASP A 47 -8.70 -12.18 -7.94
C ASP A 47 -7.89 -11.77 -6.71
N LEU A 48 -6.67 -11.26 -6.83
CA LEU A 48 -5.94 -10.72 -5.68
C LEU A 48 -6.59 -9.48 -5.08
N LEU A 49 -6.95 -8.52 -5.93
CA LEU A 49 -7.44 -7.22 -5.48
C LEU A 49 -8.89 -7.29 -4.99
N THR A 50 -9.62 -8.33 -5.39
CA THR A 50 -11.01 -8.57 -4.99
C THR A 50 -11.16 -9.74 -4.02
N GLY A 51 -10.10 -10.53 -3.81
CA GLY A 51 -10.09 -11.73 -2.96
C GLY A 51 -10.70 -12.97 -3.62
N GLY A 52 -10.71 -13.04 -4.96
CA GLY A 52 -11.18 -14.17 -5.77
C GLY A 52 -12.70 -14.25 -5.88
N ARG A 53 -13.40 -13.15 -5.55
CA ARG A 53 -14.85 -13.16 -5.28
C ARG A 53 -15.57 -11.99 -5.95
N LEU A 54 -15.29 -11.77 -7.23
CA LEU A 54 -15.88 -10.71 -8.07
C LEU A 54 -17.42 -10.73 -8.16
N ALA A 55 -18.05 -11.88 -7.95
CA ALA A 55 -19.49 -12.08 -8.03
C ALA A 55 -20.25 -11.77 -6.72
N THR A 56 -19.60 -11.15 -5.73
CA THR A 56 -20.18 -10.91 -4.40
C THR A 56 -20.52 -9.45 -4.15
N VAL A 57 -21.29 -9.17 -3.10
CA VAL A 57 -21.73 -7.80 -2.76
C VAL A 57 -20.52 -6.87 -2.57
N PHE A 58 -19.41 -7.41 -2.05
CA PHE A 58 -18.11 -6.72 -1.97
C PHE A 58 -17.17 -7.10 -3.12
N GLY A 59 -17.71 -7.30 -4.32
CA GLY A 59 -17.01 -7.81 -5.50
C GLY A 59 -15.83 -6.94 -5.93
N PHE A 60 -15.93 -5.61 -5.86
CA PHE A 60 -14.78 -4.73 -6.09
C PHE A 60 -13.81 -4.64 -4.91
N GLY A 61 -14.24 -5.11 -3.74
CA GLY A 61 -13.44 -5.11 -2.53
C GLY A 61 -12.95 -3.72 -2.16
N VAL A 62 -11.64 -3.59 -1.98
CA VAL A 62 -10.98 -2.35 -1.54
C VAL A 62 -10.45 -1.53 -2.74
N LEU A 63 -10.60 -2.01 -3.98
CA LEU A 63 -10.04 -1.38 -5.18
C LEU A 63 -10.40 0.11 -5.32
N PRO A 64 -11.68 0.52 -5.23
CA PRO A 64 -12.02 1.93 -5.40
C PRO A 64 -11.42 2.81 -4.30
N CYS A 65 -11.27 2.26 -3.09
CA CYS A 65 -10.63 2.93 -1.96
C CYS A 65 -9.11 3.08 -2.13
N LEU A 66 -8.45 2.14 -2.84
CA LEU A 66 -7.02 2.20 -3.14
C LEU A 66 -6.71 3.27 -4.19
N VAL A 67 -7.54 3.37 -5.23
CA VAL A 67 -7.30 4.25 -6.39
C VAL A 67 -7.70 5.70 -6.10
N ALA A 68 -8.78 5.94 -5.35
CA ALA A 68 -9.29 7.29 -5.11
C ALA A 68 -8.27 8.32 -4.55
N PRO A 69 -7.36 7.98 -3.60
CA PRO A 69 -6.32 8.90 -3.16
C PRO A 69 -5.33 9.32 -4.26
N PHE A 70 -5.07 8.45 -5.25
CA PHE A 70 -4.20 8.78 -6.38
C PHE A 70 -4.90 9.73 -7.35
N VAL A 71 -6.17 9.44 -7.67
CA VAL A 71 -7.00 10.32 -8.49
C VAL A 71 -7.11 11.70 -7.85
N LEU A 72 -7.38 11.77 -6.54
CA LEU A 72 -7.45 13.05 -5.83
C LEU A 72 -6.11 13.80 -5.88
N ARG A 73 -4.98 13.11 -5.76
CA ARG A 73 -3.65 13.75 -5.87
C ARG A 73 -3.37 14.28 -7.26
N ALA A 74 -3.71 13.53 -8.30
CA ALA A 74 -3.62 14.00 -9.68
C ALA A 74 -4.50 15.24 -9.90
N LEU A 75 -5.73 15.22 -9.37
CA LEU A 75 -6.66 16.33 -9.45
C LEU A 75 -6.17 17.58 -8.69
N ILE A 76 -5.47 17.40 -7.56
CA ILE A 76 -4.85 18.51 -6.81
C ILE A 76 -3.75 19.19 -7.63
N VAL A 77 -2.97 18.43 -8.41
CA VAL A 77 -1.93 18.99 -9.28
C VAL A 77 -2.55 19.73 -10.46
N LEU A 78 -3.66 19.20 -11.00
CA LEU A 78 -4.35 19.79 -12.15
C LEU A 78 -5.19 21.03 -11.78
N ILE A 79 -5.80 21.05 -10.59
CA ILE A 79 -6.75 22.09 -10.17
C ILE A 79 -6.16 22.94 -9.02
N PRO A 80 -5.80 24.21 -9.27
CA PRO A 80 -5.14 25.06 -8.27
C PRO A 80 -6.01 25.33 -7.04
N ARG A 81 -7.35 25.33 -7.19
CA ARG A 81 -8.28 25.48 -6.05
C ARG A 81 -8.18 24.34 -5.05
N LEU A 82 -7.93 23.11 -5.51
CA LEU A 82 -7.73 21.96 -4.62
C LEU A 82 -6.36 22.00 -3.94
N ALA A 83 -5.36 22.59 -4.59
CA ALA A 83 -4.06 22.85 -3.98
C ALA A 83 -4.17 23.92 -2.87
N ALA A 84 -4.94 24.99 -3.09
CA ALA A 84 -5.22 26.00 -2.07
C ALA A 84 -5.94 25.40 -0.85
N LEU A 85 -6.97 24.57 -1.07
CA LEU A 85 -7.64 23.83 0.00
C LEU A 85 -6.67 22.93 0.78
N ARG A 86 -5.68 22.32 0.12
CA ARG A 86 -4.65 21.54 0.81
C ARG A 86 -3.74 22.42 1.69
N ALA A 87 -3.55 23.68 1.34
CA ALA A 87 -2.73 24.64 2.10
C ALA A 87 -3.44 25.16 3.36
N GLU A 88 -4.78 25.16 3.40
CA GLU A 88 -5.60 25.57 4.56
C GLU A 88 -5.49 24.65 5.79
N GLY A 89 -4.66 23.60 5.73
CA GLY A 89 -4.39 22.72 6.87
C GLY A 89 -5.55 21.79 7.21
N GLU A 90 -6.01 21.81 8.48
CA GLU A 90 -6.99 20.84 8.99
C GLU A 90 -8.39 21.00 8.38
N ALA A 91 -8.86 22.23 8.19
CA ALA A 91 -10.16 22.50 7.59
C ALA A 91 -10.21 21.97 6.15
N GLY A 92 -9.16 22.26 5.38
CA GLY A 92 -8.93 21.73 4.04
C GLY A 92 -8.84 20.21 3.98
N ALA A 93 -8.14 19.58 4.93
CA ALA A 93 -8.03 18.12 5.01
C ALA A 93 -9.39 17.43 5.19
N ARG A 94 -10.31 18.02 5.97
CA ARG A 94 -11.68 17.50 6.13
C ARG A 94 -12.47 17.61 4.82
N VAL A 95 -12.31 18.70 4.08
CA VAL A 95 -12.94 18.89 2.76
C VAL A 95 -12.39 17.89 1.75
N LEU A 96 -11.06 17.74 1.64
CA LEU A 96 -10.43 16.75 0.78
C LEU A 96 -10.87 15.32 1.12
N THR A 97 -11.10 15.02 2.39
CA THR A 97 -11.61 13.71 2.82
C THR A 97 -13.04 13.47 2.29
N ARG A 98 -13.90 14.50 2.30
CA ARG A 98 -15.24 14.41 1.68
C ARG A 98 -15.17 14.19 0.16
N TYR A 99 -14.27 14.89 -0.53
CA TYR A 99 -14.05 14.66 -1.97
C TYR A 99 -13.55 13.24 -2.23
N ARG A 100 -12.59 12.75 -1.44
CA ARG A 100 -12.12 11.36 -1.51
C ARG A 100 -13.27 10.37 -1.40
N ARG A 101 -14.18 10.55 -0.42
CA ARG A 101 -15.36 9.67 -0.25
C ARG A 101 -16.24 9.64 -1.50
N ARG A 102 -16.50 10.81 -2.11
CA ARG A 102 -17.29 10.90 -3.36
C ARG A 102 -16.58 10.19 -4.53
N ILE A 103 -15.27 10.40 -4.69
CA ILE A 103 -14.48 9.75 -5.74
C ILE A 103 -14.55 8.22 -5.62
N VAL A 104 -14.49 7.68 -4.41
CA VAL A 104 -14.60 6.22 -4.19
C VAL A 104 -15.94 5.68 -4.69
N VAL A 105 -17.05 6.34 -4.37
CA VAL A 105 -18.39 5.91 -4.80
C VAL A 105 -18.55 6.03 -6.31
N VAL A 106 -18.09 7.14 -6.91
CA VAL A 106 -18.12 7.33 -8.37
C VAL A 106 -17.28 6.26 -9.08
N LEU A 107 -16.10 5.95 -8.56
CA LEU A 107 -15.24 4.92 -9.15
C LEU A 107 -15.85 3.52 -8.99
N GLY A 108 -16.53 3.25 -7.87
CA GLY A 108 -17.30 2.03 -7.66
C GLY A 108 -18.45 1.89 -8.65
N LEU A 109 -19.18 2.98 -8.90
CA LEU A 109 -20.27 3.02 -9.87
C LEU A 109 -19.76 2.80 -11.31
N LEU A 110 -18.69 3.50 -11.70
CA LEU A 110 -18.05 3.31 -13.01
C LEU A 110 -17.54 1.88 -13.20
N GLY A 111 -16.90 1.32 -12.17
CA GLY A 111 -16.46 -0.07 -12.18
C GLY A 111 -17.63 -1.05 -12.32
N ALA A 112 -18.72 -0.81 -11.59
CA ALA A 112 -19.92 -1.64 -11.63
C ALA A 112 -20.60 -1.62 -13.01
N VAL A 113 -20.74 -0.43 -13.61
CA VAL A 113 -21.28 -0.29 -14.97
C VAL A 113 -20.37 -1.01 -15.97
N GLY A 114 -19.05 -0.80 -15.90
CA GLY A 114 -18.10 -1.48 -16.78
C GLY A 114 -18.16 -3.01 -16.67
N LEU A 115 -18.41 -3.54 -15.47
CA LEU A 115 -18.58 -4.98 -15.23
C LEU A 115 -19.90 -5.53 -15.78
N VAL A 116 -20.99 -4.76 -15.72
CA VAL A 116 -22.29 -5.17 -16.28
C VAL A 116 -22.26 -5.13 -17.81
N VAL A 117 -21.67 -4.08 -18.39
CA VAL A 117 -21.49 -3.94 -19.84
C VAL A 117 -20.62 -5.07 -20.39
N SER A 118 -19.52 -5.41 -19.71
CA SER A 118 -18.66 -6.53 -20.15
C SER A 118 -19.30 -7.91 -20.04
N ARG A 119 -20.38 -8.04 -19.25
CA ARG A 119 -21.16 -9.28 -19.12
C ARG A 119 -22.31 -9.40 -20.10
N GLY A 120 -22.66 -8.32 -20.82
CA GLY A 120 -23.83 -8.31 -21.71
C GLY A 120 -25.14 -8.65 -20.99
N GLN A 121 -25.30 -8.25 -19.72
CA GLN A 121 -26.52 -8.46 -18.94
C GLN A 121 -27.66 -7.55 -19.42
N ASP A 122 -28.90 -8.00 -19.23
CA ASP A 122 -30.10 -7.20 -19.47
C ASP A 122 -30.12 -5.93 -18.61
N VAL A 123 -30.77 -4.88 -19.12
CA VAL A 123 -30.73 -3.53 -18.53
C VAL A 123 -31.26 -3.50 -17.08
N LEU A 124 -32.33 -4.25 -16.81
CA LEU A 124 -32.97 -4.31 -15.49
C LEU A 124 -32.10 -5.04 -14.47
N ASP A 125 -31.59 -6.22 -14.82
CA ASP A 125 -30.75 -7.03 -13.93
C ASP A 125 -29.36 -6.41 -13.74
N GLY A 126 -28.87 -5.75 -14.79
CA GLY A 126 -27.68 -4.91 -14.75
C GLY A 126 -27.84 -3.74 -13.77
N ALA A 127 -28.97 -3.04 -13.77
CA ALA A 127 -29.22 -1.93 -12.86
C ALA A 127 -29.22 -2.37 -11.38
N VAL A 128 -29.82 -3.53 -11.07
CA VAL A 128 -29.79 -4.13 -9.72
C VAL A 128 -28.37 -4.49 -9.31
N THR A 129 -27.59 -5.09 -10.22
CA THR A 129 -26.19 -5.44 -9.99
C THR A 129 -25.33 -4.21 -9.75
N VAL A 130 -25.50 -3.15 -10.55
CA VAL A 130 -24.79 -1.86 -10.37
C VAL A 130 -25.12 -1.24 -9.02
N ALA A 131 -26.40 -1.19 -8.65
CA ALA A 131 -26.83 -0.66 -7.37
C ALA A 131 -26.23 -1.46 -6.20
N CYS A 132 -26.24 -2.79 -6.28
CA CYS A 132 -25.70 -3.68 -5.25
C CYS A 132 -24.18 -3.51 -5.08
N LEU A 133 -23.41 -3.50 -6.18
CA LEU A 133 -21.96 -3.32 -6.14
C LEU A 133 -21.54 -1.92 -5.69
N THR A 134 -22.29 -0.89 -6.09
CA THR A 134 -22.04 0.50 -5.66
C THR A 134 -22.34 0.66 -4.16
N ALA A 135 -23.45 0.10 -3.69
CA ALA A 135 -23.78 0.06 -2.26
C ALA A 135 -22.73 -0.73 -1.46
N GLY A 136 -22.30 -1.88 -1.97
CA GLY A 136 -21.21 -2.67 -1.38
C GLY A 136 -19.91 -1.86 -1.25
N THR A 137 -19.54 -1.11 -2.29
CA THR A 137 -18.36 -0.23 -2.28
C THR A 137 -18.49 0.87 -1.22
N ALA A 138 -19.67 1.48 -1.06
CA ALA A 138 -19.93 2.49 -0.04
C ALA A 138 -19.84 1.90 1.38
N VAL A 139 -20.32 0.68 1.59
CA VAL A 139 -20.19 -0.04 2.86
C VAL A 139 -18.71 -0.34 3.13
N VAL A 140 -17.96 -0.86 2.17
CA VAL A 140 -16.51 -1.12 2.32
C VAL A 140 -15.76 0.16 2.67
N LEU A 141 -16.06 1.28 2.01
CA LEU A 141 -15.51 2.58 2.38
C LEU A 141 -15.79 2.90 3.85
N ARG A 142 -17.02 2.72 4.32
CA ARG A 142 -17.35 2.95 5.73
C ARG A 142 -16.58 2.02 6.68
N LEU A 143 -16.41 0.74 6.32
CA LEU A 143 -15.59 -0.21 7.07
C LEU A 143 -14.12 0.22 7.15
N THR A 144 -13.54 0.72 6.06
CA THR A 144 -12.15 1.23 6.07
C THR A 144 -11.99 2.43 7.00
N GLU A 145 -12.97 3.32 7.06
CA GLU A 145 -12.95 4.48 7.96
C GLU A 145 -13.13 4.07 9.41
N LEU A 146 -14.02 3.10 9.68
CA LEU A 146 -14.18 2.55 11.03
C LEU A 146 -12.89 1.93 11.57
N ILE A 147 -12.13 1.19 10.74
CA ILE A 147 -10.81 0.68 11.14
C ILE A 147 -9.82 1.82 11.36
N THR A 148 -9.84 2.84 10.50
CA THR A 148 -8.88 3.96 10.62
C THR A 148 -9.15 4.83 11.86
N GLU A 149 -10.42 5.04 12.23
CA GLU A 149 -10.81 5.85 13.40
C GLU A 149 -10.71 5.06 14.72
N ARG A 150 -11.19 3.81 14.72
CA ARG A 150 -11.40 3.02 15.95
C ARG A 150 -10.52 1.78 16.04
N GLY A 151 -9.78 1.44 15.01
CA GLY A 151 -8.91 0.27 14.93
C GLY A 151 -7.43 0.61 15.02
N PHE A 152 -6.63 -0.26 14.41
CA PHE A 152 -5.19 -0.07 14.18
C PHE A 152 -4.92 0.17 12.71
N GLY A 153 -3.83 0.86 12.38
CA GLY A 153 -3.39 1.00 11.00
C GLY A 153 -4.29 1.84 10.11
N HIS A 154 -4.05 1.73 8.81
CA HIS A 154 -4.93 2.31 7.79
C HIS A 154 -5.92 1.24 7.34
N GLY A 155 -7.22 1.52 7.44
CA GLY A 155 -8.26 0.52 7.15
C GLY A 155 -8.21 -0.06 5.74
N VAL A 156 -7.88 0.77 4.75
CA VAL A 156 -7.64 0.32 3.36
C VAL A 156 -6.55 -0.75 3.30
N ARG A 157 -5.44 -0.54 4.00
CA ARG A 157 -4.30 -1.46 3.97
C ARG A 157 -4.59 -2.79 4.67
N ILE A 158 -5.34 -2.73 5.77
CA ILE A 158 -5.69 -3.93 6.55
C ILE A 158 -6.74 -4.77 5.81
N LEU A 159 -7.75 -4.14 5.21
CA LEU A 159 -8.71 -4.90 4.40
C LEU A 159 -8.04 -5.50 3.16
N LEU A 160 -7.13 -4.78 2.51
CA LEU A 160 -6.34 -5.34 1.40
C LEU A 160 -5.47 -6.51 1.87
N LEU A 161 -4.84 -6.42 3.06
CA LEU A 161 -4.12 -7.54 3.66
C LEU A 161 -5.03 -8.76 3.85
N ALA A 162 -6.26 -8.55 4.33
CA ALA A 162 -7.23 -9.63 4.51
C ALA A 162 -7.67 -10.27 3.18
N GLN A 163 -7.79 -9.48 2.10
CA GLN A 163 -8.09 -9.99 0.76
C GLN A 163 -6.93 -10.80 0.19
N VAL A 164 -5.72 -10.28 0.29
CA VAL A 164 -4.52 -10.93 -0.22
C VAL A 164 -4.28 -12.26 0.52
N LEU A 165 -4.39 -12.25 1.85
CA LEU A 165 -4.24 -13.44 2.67
C LEU A 165 -5.32 -14.49 2.39
N ALA A 166 -6.47 -14.09 1.84
CA ALA A 166 -7.54 -15.00 1.46
C ALA A 166 -7.20 -15.92 0.29
N VAL A 167 -6.38 -15.41 -0.64
CA VAL A 167 -6.10 -16.07 -1.91
C VAL A 167 -4.93 -17.05 -1.75
N LEU A 168 -4.05 -16.83 -0.76
CA LEU A 168 -2.88 -17.68 -0.54
C LEU A 168 -3.19 -19.16 -0.23
N PRO A 169 -4.12 -19.52 0.69
CA PRO A 169 -4.40 -20.92 1.00
C PRO A 169 -4.89 -21.78 -0.18
N PRO A 170 -5.90 -21.35 -0.98
CA PRO A 170 -6.34 -22.15 -2.12
C PRO A 170 -5.26 -22.25 -3.22
N GLU A 171 -4.41 -21.24 -3.40
CA GLU A 171 -3.28 -21.32 -4.32
C GLU A 171 -2.23 -22.34 -3.87
N PHE A 172 -1.97 -22.42 -2.58
CA PHE A 172 -1.08 -23.44 -2.01
C PHE A 172 -1.61 -24.86 -2.23
N LEU A 173 -2.92 -25.07 -2.01
CA LEU A 173 -3.58 -26.36 -2.23
C LEU A 173 -3.52 -26.77 -3.71
N ARG A 174 -3.82 -25.86 -4.64
CA ARG A 174 -3.71 -26.10 -6.08
C ARG A 174 -2.28 -26.45 -6.50
N MET A 175 -1.29 -25.78 -5.90
CA MET A 175 0.11 -26.05 -6.18
C MET A 175 0.53 -27.44 -5.71
N TYR A 176 0.08 -27.83 -4.51
CA TYR A 176 0.31 -29.15 -3.95
C TYR A 176 -0.28 -30.26 -4.84
N GLU A 177 -1.52 -30.09 -5.31
CA GLU A 177 -2.19 -31.06 -6.19
C GLU A 177 -1.52 -31.20 -7.56
N ARG A 178 -0.97 -30.12 -8.13
CA ARG A 178 -0.39 -30.12 -9.48
C ARG A 178 1.07 -30.58 -9.56
N LYS A 179 1.92 -30.18 -8.61
CA LYS A 179 3.37 -30.40 -8.66
C LYS A 179 3.94 -31.18 -7.47
N GLY A 180 3.10 -31.55 -6.49
CA GLY A 180 3.51 -32.29 -5.30
C GLY A 180 4.32 -31.47 -4.30
N TRP A 181 4.83 -32.15 -3.26
CA TRP A 181 5.51 -31.54 -2.11
C TRP A 181 6.83 -30.84 -2.46
N ALA A 182 7.57 -31.33 -3.46
CA ALA A 182 8.86 -30.76 -3.84
C ALA A 182 8.73 -29.31 -4.34
N ALA A 183 7.74 -29.03 -5.18
CA ALA A 183 7.49 -27.67 -5.66
C ALA A 183 7.03 -26.73 -4.54
N VAL A 184 6.22 -27.24 -3.61
CA VAL A 184 5.76 -26.50 -2.43
C VAL A 184 6.94 -26.06 -1.56
N VAL A 185 7.91 -26.94 -1.30
CA VAL A 185 9.11 -26.61 -0.50
C VAL A 185 9.95 -25.55 -1.22
N VAL A 186 10.20 -25.69 -2.52
CA VAL A 186 10.96 -24.71 -3.30
C VAL A 186 10.29 -23.33 -3.27
N THR A 187 8.98 -23.27 -3.53
CA THR A 187 8.24 -22.01 -3.49
C THR A 187 8.21 -21.40 -2.08
N ALA A 188 8.10 -22.21 -1.03
CA ALA A 188 8.15 -21.73 0.34
C ALA A 188 9.50 -21.11 0.68
N VAL A 189 10.61 -21.74 0.28
CA VAL A 189 11.96 -21.21 0.47
C VAL A 189 12.15 -19.90 -0.30
N VAL A 190 11.80 -19.86 -1.58
CA VAL A 190 11.88 -18.63 -2.40
C VAL A 190 11.04 -17.51 -1.79
N THR A 191 9.81 -17.83 -1.34
CA THR A 191 8.90 -16.89 -0.69
C THR A 191 9.49 -16.33 0.60
N LEU A 192 10.08 -17.18 1.45
CA LEU A 192 10.73 -16.78 2.69
C LEU A 192 11.93 -15.89 2.40
N SER A 193 12.80 -16.27 1.47
CA SER A 193 13.97 -15.48 1.06
C SER A 193 13.57 -14.09 0.57
N VAL A 194 12.57 -13.99 -0.30
CA VAL A 194 12.04 -12.70 -0.80
C VAL A 194 11.47 -11.86 0.34
N THR A 195 10.76 -12.49 1.27
CA THR A 195 10.21 -11.82 2.46
C THR A 195 11.32 -11.22 3.32
N VAL A 196 12.36 -12.00 3.61
CA VAL A 196 13.52 -11.55 4.41
C VAL A 196 14.24 -10.39 3.71
N ILE A 197 14.56 -10.54 2.42
CA ILE A 197 15.23 -9.49 1.64
C ILE A 197 14.38 -8.20 1.65
N THR A 198 13.06 -8.33 1.46
CA THR A 198 12.15 -7.19 1.49
C THR A 198 12.13 -6.51 2.87
N ILE A 199 12.12 -7.29 3.96
CA ILE A 199 12.19 -6.74 5.32
C ILE A 199 13.49 -5.95 5.51
N VAL A 200 14.63 -6.52 5.10
CA VAL A 200 15.94 -5.87 5.21
C VAL A 200 15.97 -4.55 4.44
N VAL A 201 15.49 -4.55 3.19
CA VAL A 201 15.39 -3.33 2.37
C VAL A 201 14.42 -2.31 2.97
N ALA A 202 13.26 -2.76 3.46
CA ALA A 202 12.21 -1.87 4.00
C ALA A 202 12.55 -1.28 5.38
N GLN A 203 13.37 -1.97 6.18
CA GLN A 203 13.84 -1.49 7.48
C GLN A 203 15.10 -0.65 7.37
N GLY A 204 15.80 -0.70 6.24
CA GLY A 204 16.96 0.12 5.99
C GLY A 204 16.64 1.61 6.09
N GLN A 205 17.51 2.33 6.80
CA GLN A 205 17.43 3.78 6.94
C GLN A 205 18.84 4.36 7.00
N ARG A 206 19.03 5.49 6.35
CA ARG A 206 20.24 6.29 6.49
C ARG A 206 20.03 7.29 7.62
N ARG A 207 20.88 7.21 8.64
CA ARG A 207 20.86 8.13 9.78
C ARG A 207 21.72 9.35 9.43
N VAL A 208 21.10 10.52 9.30
CA VAL A 208 21.83 11.78 9.13
C VAL A 208 22.01 12.40 10.52
N PRO A 209 23.25 12.55 11.02
CA PRO A 209 23.49 13.10 12.35
C PRO A 209 23.06 14.58 12.38
N VAL A 210 22.35 14.95 13.43
CA VAL A 210 21.96 16.34 13.73
C VAL A 210 22.35 16.68 15.15
N GLN A 211 22.73 17.93 15.35
CA GLN A 211 23.04 18.47 16.66
C GLN A 211 22.02 19.55 16.99
N TYR A 212 21.45 19.48 18.19
CA TYR A 212 20.63 20.54 18.73
C TYR A 212 21.51 21.51 19.51
N ALA A 213 21.22 22.79 19.40
CA ALA A 213 21.91 23.83 20.15
C ALA A 213 21.90 23.49 21.65
N LYS A 214 23.08 23.58 22.29
CA LYS A 214 23.21 23.38 23.74
C LYS A 214 22.63 24.60 24.44
N ARG A 215 21.79 24.37 25.47
CA ARG A 215 21.35 25.45 26.35
C ARG A 215 22.25 25.44 27.58
N MET A 216 22.99 26.52 27.82
CA MET A 216 23.71 26.67 29.08
C MET A 216 22.73 27.07 30.17
N ILE A 217 22.72 26.32 31.27
CA ILE A 217 21.99 26.66 32.50
C ILE A 217 23.05 26.74 33.61
N GLY A 218 23.37 27.96 34.05
CA GLY A 218 24.50 28.21 34.95
C GLY A 218 25.84 27.82 34.30
N ARG A 219 26.70 27.09 35.02
CA ARG A 219 28.01 26.61 34.52
C ARG A 219 27.96 25.26 33.79
N ARG A 220 26.79 24.62 33.68
CA ARG A 220 26.65 23.30 33.04
C ARG A 220 25.87 23.43 31.74
N ALA A 221 26.46 22.92 30.65
CA ALA A 221 25.77 22.80 29.38
C ALA A 221 24.79 21.63 29.44
N PHE A 222 23.51 21.91 29.29
CA PHE A 222 22.47 20.89 29.14
C PHE A 222 22.09 20.77 27.65
N GLY A 223 21.96 19.54 27.19
CA GLY A 223 21.62 19.24 25.80
C GLY A 223 22.83 19.07 24.87
N GLY A 224 22.56 18.97 23.58
CA GLY A 224 23.56 18.66 22.55
C GLY A 224 23.96 17.19 22.48
N THR A 225 23.11 16.27 22.94
CA THR A 225 23.27 14.85 22.59
C THR A 225 23.15 14.72 21.06
N PRO A 226 24.07 14.00 20.41
CA PRO A 226 23.97 13.74 18.99
C PRO A 226 22.65 12.98 18.74
N SER A 227 21.79 13.57 17.92
CA SER A 227 20.58 12.94 17.44
C SER A 227 20.75 12.63 15.95
N TYR A 228 19.78 11.98 15.34
CA TYR A 228 19.80 11.72 13.92
C TYR A 228 18.40 11.83 13.33
N ILE A 229 18.33 12.30 12.09
CA ILE A 229 17.13 12.22 11.27
C ILE A 229 17.17 10.90 10.50
N PRO A 230 16.18 10.02 10.66
CA PRO A 230 16.10 8.79 9.88
C PRO A 230 15.53 9.07 8.48
N LEU A 231 16.39 9.02 7.47
CA LEU A 231 15.97 8.99 6.06
C LEU A 231 15.73 7.54 5.65
N ARG A 232 14.46 7.18 5.44
CA ARG A 232 14.05 5.80 5.12
C ARG A 232 14.13 5.55 3.61
N PHE A 233 14.39 4.31 3.23
CA PHE A 233 14.25 3.89 1.83
C PHE A 233 12.79 4.01 1.35
N ALA A 234 12.62 4.10 0.03
CA ALA A 234 11.32 4.08 -0.61
C ALA A 234 10.51 2.86 -0.12
N GLN A 235 9.35 3.11 0.49
CA GLN A 235 8.46 2.04 0.94
C GLN A 235 7.67 1.52 -0.28
N ALA A 236 7.75 0.22 -0.53
CA ALA A 236 7.26 -0.44 -1.73
C ALA A 236 5.72 -0.53 -1.87
N ASN A 237 4.99 -0.08 -0.85
CA ASN A 237 3.68 -0.62 -0.48
C ASN A 237 2.52 -0.15 -1.36
N SER A 238 2.71 0.88 -2.17
CA SER A 238 1.67 1.40 -3.05
C SER A 238 2.10 1.70 -4.49
N PRO A 239 3.38 1.98 -4.82
CA PRO A 239 3.77 2.05 -6.22
C PRO A 239 3.84 0.69 -6.90
N ALA A 240 4.19 -0.40 -6.20
CA ALA A 240 4.28 -1.73 -6.81
C ALA A 240 2.92 -2.26 -7.31
N VAL A 241 1.85 -2.07 -6.51
CA VAL A 241 0.48 -2.43 -6.92
C VAL A 241 0.03 -1.61 -8.13
N LEU A 242 0.34 -0.31 -8.14
CA LEU A 242 -0.05 0.58 -9.22
C LEU A 242 0.74 0.27 -10.50
N ALA A 243 2.04 -0.02 -10.39
CA ALA A 243 2.87 -0.47 -11.50
C ALA A 243 2.35 -1.79 -12.09
N ALA A 244 1.94 -2.75 -11.26
CA ALA A 244 1.34 -4.00 -11.72
C ALA A 244 -0.01 -3.77 -12.44
N VAL A 245 -0.86 -2.90 -11.91
CA VAL A 245 -2.13 -2.53 -12.56
C VAL A 245 -1.87 -1.81 -13.90
N LEU A 246 -0.94 -0.85 -13.93
CA LEU A 246 -0.63 -0.13 -15.17
C LEU A 246 -0.01 -1.04 -16.23
N LEU A 247 0.88 -1.95 -15.82
CA LEU A 247 1.42 -2.96 -16.71
C LEU A 247 0.33 -3.87 -17.26
N SER A 248 -0.66 -4.24 -16.44
CA SER A 248 -1.78 -5.06 -16.90
C SER A 248 -2.66 -4.34 -17.93
N VAL A 249 -2.86 -3.02 -17.76
CA VAL A 249 -3.56 -2.20 -18.74
C VAL A 249 -2.75 -2.09 -20.03
N LEU A 250 -1.42 -1.93 -19.92
CA LEU A 250 -0.54 -1.90 -21.06
C LEU A 250 -0.56 -3.23 -21.83
N VAL A 251 -0.39 -4.36 -21.15
CA VAL A 251 -0.45 -5.70 -21.75
C VAL A 251 -1.82 -5.96 -22.39
N PHE A 252 -2.91 -5.51 -21.77
CA PHE A 252 -4.26 -5.59 -22.34
C PHE A 252 -4.42 -4.77 -23.62
N LEU A 253 -3.81 -3.59 -23.69
CA LEU A 253 -3.91 -2.69 -24.84
C LEU A 253 -2.96 -3.06 -25.98
N SER A 254 -1.76 -3.55 -25.67
CA SER A 254 -0.67 -3.70 -26.65
C SER A 254 -0.25 -5.13 -26.92
N GLY A 255 -0.84 -6.14 -26.27
CA GLY A 255 -0.59 -7.56 -26.56
C GLY A 255 0.89 -7.97 -26.47
N LEU A 256 1.64 -7.36 -25.56
CA LEU A 256 3.08 -7.63 -25.39
C LEU A 256 3.29 -9.05 -24.85
N GLU A 257 3.36 -10.04 -25.74
CA GLU A 257 3.67 -11.45 -25.44
C GLU A 257 5.19 -11.73 -25.43
N ASP A 258 6.01 -10.74 -25.80
CA ASP A 258 7.46 -10.88 -25.95
C ASP A 258 8.26 -10.88 -24.63
N ALA A 259 9.41 -11.55 -24.66
CA ALA A 259 10.38 -11.67 -23.55
C ALA A 259 10.84 -10.34 -22.91
N TRP A 260 10.59 -9.20 -23.56
CA TRP A 260 10.92 -7.86 -23.07
C TRP A 260 10.03 -7.39 -21.91
N TRP A 261 8.92 -8.08 -21.62
CA TRP A 261 8.02 -7.71 -20.52
C TRP A 261 8.73 -7.64 -19.16
N ILE A 262 9.76 -8.47 -18.94
CA ILE A 262 10.53 -8.51 -17.69
C ILE A 262 11.31 -7.20 -17.51
N ALA A 263 11.95 -6.73 -18.58
CA ALA A 263 12.70 -5.48 -18.58
C ALA A 263 11.77 -4.27 -18.39
N VAL A 264 10.63 -4.26 -19.10
CA VAL A 264 9.59 -3.23 -18.95
C VAL A 264 9.05 -3.22 -17.51
N TYR A 265 8.77 -4.41 -16.95
CA TYR A 265 8.31 -4.54 -15.56
C TYR A 265 9.33 -3.98 -14.57
N PHE A 266 10.61 -4.34 -14.71
CA PHE A 266 11.69 -3.85 -13.86
C PHE A 266 11.81 -2.32 -13.90
N VAL A 267 11.80 -1.72 -15.10
CA VAL A 267 11.90 -0.27 -15.29
C VAL A 267 10.68 0.43 -14.69
N LEU A 268 9.48 -0.11 -14.90
CA LEU A 268 8.24 0.45 -14.38
C LEU A 268 8.24 0.42 -12.85
N VAL A 269 8.66 -0.69 -12.23
CA VAL A 269 8.76 -0.80 -10.76
C VAL A 269 9.76 0.22 -10.21
N CYS A 270 10.94 0.35 -10.82
CA CYS A 270 11.95 1.33 -10.40
C CYS A 270 11.42 2.76 -10.52
N LEU A 271 10.82 3.10 -11.65
CA LEU A 271 10.29 4.44 -11.92
C LEU A 271 9.18 4.82 -10.93
N PHE A 272 8.21 3.94 -10.70
CA PHE A 272 7.12 4.21 -9.77
C PHE A 272 7.59 4.25 -8.32
N ALA A 273 8.53 3.40 -7.93
CA ALA A 273 9.12 3.44 -6.59
C ALA A 273 9.86 4.77 -6.35
N PHE A 274 10.64 5.23 -7.34
CA PHE A 274 11.37 6.50 -7.29
C PHE A 274 10.41 7.70 -7.23
N ALA A 275 9.50 7.83 -8.21
CA ALA A 275 8.59 8.97 -8.31
C ALA A 275 7.71 9.12 -7.06
N ARG A 276 7.23 7.99 -6.50
CA ARG A 276 6.43 7.98 -5.29
C ARG A 276 7.20 8.51 -4.08
N ALA A 277 8.42 8.04 -3.89
CA ALA A 277 9.24 8.41 -2.75
C ALA A 277 9.68 9.87 -2.84
N ALA A 278 10.02 10.35 -4.04
CA ALA A 278 10.37 11.74 -4.29
C ALA A 278 9.22 12.71 -3.92
N VAL A 279 7.99 12.41 -4.32
CA VAL A 279 6.82 13.27 -3.99
C VAL A 279 6.41 13.18 -2.51
N ALA A 280 6.77 12.12 -1.80
CA ALA A 280 6.32 11.90 -0.43
C ALA A 280 7.09 12.75 0.61
N GLN A 281 8.31 13.17 0.31
CA GLN A 281 9.21 13.80 1.26
C GLN A 281 9.65 15.19 0.77
N ASN A 282 9.10 16.24 1.38
CA ASN A 282 9.54 17.61 1.13
C ASN A 282 10.71 17.92 2.07
N MET A 283 11.94 17.89 1.56
CA MET A 283 13.16 18.13 2.36
C MET A 283 13.26 19.56 2.87
N ASP A 284 12.70 20.53 2.15
CA ASP A 284 12.64 21.93 2.59
C ASP A 284 11.91 22.07 3.94
N LYS A 285 10.76 21.40 4.09
CA LYS A 285 10.00 21.42 5.34
C LYS A 285 10.74 20.75 6.49
N VAL A 286 11.46 19.66 6.22
CA VAL A 286 12.25 18.96 7.24
C VAL A 286 13.41 19.83 7.70
N ALA A 287 14.05 20.56 6.79
CA ALA A 287 15.09 21.52 7.13
C ALA A 287 14.54 22.70 7.94
N ASP A 288 13.39 23.26 7.55
CA ASP A 288 12.74 24.35 8.28
C ASP A 288 12.34 23.91 9.71
N GLU A 289 11.76 22.72 9.86
CA GLU A 289 11.43 22.14 11.17
C GLU A 289 12.69 21.93 12.02
N LEU A 290 13.79 21.49 11.40
CA LEU A 290 15.07 21.31 12.08
C LEU A 290 15.60 22.65 12.60
N VAL A 291 15.57 23.71 11.79
CA VAL A 291 15.98 25.06 12.18
C VAL A 291 15.09 25.60 13.30
N ARG A 292 13.77 25.45 13.18
CA ARG A 292 12.79 25.88 14.21
C ARG A 292 13.00 25.16 15.54
N ALA A 293 13.42 23.89 15.50
CA ALA A 293 13.76 23.11 16.68
C ALA A 293 15.16 23.44 17.25
N GLY A 294 15.89 24.40 16.67
CA GLY A 294 17.25 24.75 17.07
C GLY A 294 18.29 23.69 16.72
N GLY A 295 17.98 22.80 15.77
CA GLY A 295 18.88 21.77 15.25
C GLY A 295 19.61 22.22 14.00
N PHE A 296 20.77 21.62 13.76
CA PHE A 296 21.53 21.80 12.52
C PHE A 296 22.32 20.53 12.17
N VAL A 297 22.64 20.38 10.89
CA VAL A 297 23.54 19.33 10.41
C VAL A 297 24.98 19.83 10.57
N PRO A 298 25.86 19.12 11.30
CA PRO A 298 27.25 19.52 11.47
C PRO A 298 27.95 19.75 10.13
N GLY A 299 28.62 20.89 9.97
CA GLY A 299 29.36 21.25 8.76
C GLY A 299 28.54 21.94 7.66
N ILE A 300 27.23 22.14 7.86
CA ILE A 300 26.34 22.78 6.86
C ILE A 300 25.60 23.94 7.50
N ARG A 301 25.50 25.06 6.77
CA ARG A 301 24.78 26.25 7.27
C ARG A 301 23.27 25.93 7.38
N PRO A 302 22.59 26.33 8.47
CA PRO A 302 21.15 26.12 8.62
C PRO A 302 20.34 26.84 7.53
N GLY A 303 19.17 26.30 7.18
CA GLY A 303 18.28 26.83 6.13
C GLY A 303 18.42 26.10 4.79
N ASN A 304 18.39 26.85 3.68
CA ASN A 304 18.36 26.29 2.31
C ASN A 304 19.51 25.30 2.02
N TRP A 305 20.72 25.56 2.52
CA TRP A 305 21.87 24.66 2.35
C TRP A 305 21.66 23.30 3.02
N THR A 306 20.96 23.28 4.15
CA THR A 306 20.59 22.03 4.82
C THR A 306 19.53 21.28 4.01
N ALA A 307 18.55 21.99 3.43
CA ALA A 307 17.53 21.40 2.57
C ALA A 307 18.15 20.74 1.32
N GLU A 308 19.06 21.45 0.65
CA GLU A 308 19.73 20.96 -0.55
C GLU A 308 20.62 19.74 -0.27
N TYR A 309 21.33 19.74 0.86
CA TYR A 309 22.09 18.56 1.30
C TYR A 309 21.18 17.37 1.61
N LEU A 310 20.08 17.59 2.34
CA LEU A 310 19.12 16.54 2.65
C LEU A 310 18.47 15.99 1.38
N ASP A 311 18.15 16.84 0.40
CA ASP A 311 17.60 16.41 -0.89
C ASP A 311 18.60 15.60 -1.71
N TYR A 312 19.86 16.06 -1.80
CA TYR A 312 20.94 15.31 -2.46
C TYR A 312 21.11 13.91 -1.85
N VAL A 313 21.13 13.82 -0.52
CA VAL A 313 21.22 12.55 0.21
C VAL A 313 19.99 11.69 -0.06
N ASN A 314 18.80 12.29 0.02
CA ASN A 314 17.52 11.60 -0.13
C ASN A 314 17.34 11.01 -1.53
N ARG A 315 17.60 11.78 -2.60
CA ARG A 315 17.48 11.30 -3.98
C ARG A 315 18.36 10.08 -4.25
N ARG A 316 19.58 10.05 -3.71
CA ARG A 316 20.49 8.89 -3.85
C ARG A 316 19.99 7.67 -3.09
N ILE A 317 19.49 7.85 -1.86
CA ILE A 317 18.89 6.78 -1.07
C ILE A 317 17.67 6.20 -1.79
N ILE A 318 16.80 7.06 -2.31
CA ILE A 318 15.59 6.67 -3.03
C ILE A 318 15.95 5.93 -4.32
N ALA A 319 16.92 6.40 -5.10
CA ALA A 319 17.37 5.73 -6.32
C ALA A 319 17.88 4.31 -6.02
N PHE A 320 18.72 4.15 -5.00
CA PHE A 320 19.24 2.84 -4.59
C PHE A 320 18.12 1.93 -4.06
N GLY A 321 17.19 2.47 -3.28
CA GLY A 321 16.03 1.75 -2.79
C GLY A 321 15.08 1.31 -3.91
N ALA A 322 14.82 2.17 -4.89
CA ALA A 322 13.98 1.88 -6.05
C ALA A 322 14.59 0.77 -6.92
N PHE A 323 15.90 0.84 -7.17
CA PHE A 323 16.63 -0.20 -7.87
C PHE A 323 16.60 -1.53 -7.10
N GLY A 324 16.86 -1.50 -5.79
CA GLY A 324 16.77 -2.67 -4.92
C GLY A 324 15.39 -3.32 -4.94
N LEU A 325 14.31 -2.52 -4.92
CA LEU A 325 12.94 -3.01 -5.05
C LEU A 325 12.67 -3.61 -6.44
N GLY A 326 13.23 -3.03 -7.50
CA GLY A 326 13.19 -3.61 -8.85
C GLY A 326 13.87 -4.97 -8.91
N VAL A 327 15.04 -5.13 -8.29
CA VAL A 327 15.76 -6.42 -8.26
C VAL A 327 14.98 -7.46 -7.48
N VAL A 328 14.47 -7.09 -6.30
CA VAL A 328 13.59 -7.94 -5.50
C VAL A 328 12.36 -8.35 -6.31
N ALA A 329 11.92 -7.52 -7.26
CA ALA A 329 10.79 -7.82 -8.12
C ALA A 329 10.99 -8.96 -9.09
N LEU A 330 12.23 -9.20 -9.48
CA LEU A 330 12.57 -10.26 -10.42
C LEU A 330 12.72 -11.62 -9.74
N ILE A 331 12.93 -11.66 -8.42
CA ILE A 331 13.22 -12.91 -7.70
C ILE A 331 12.07 -13.93 -7.83
N PRO A 332 10.79 -13.56 -7.60
CA PRO A 332 9.69 -14.52 -7.73
C PRO A 332 9.48 -15.00 -9.18
N VAL A 333 9.69 -14.11 -10.15
CA VAL A 333 9.63 -14.44 -11.58
C VAL A 333 10.72 -15.45 -11.93
N ALA A 334 11.96 -15.22 -11.50
CA ALA A 334 13.08 -16.13 -11.71
C ALA A 334 12.87 -17.49 -11.01
N GLY A 335 12.35 -17.50 -9.78
CA GLY A 335 12.06 -18.73 -9.05
C GLY A 335 11.00 -19.61 -9.73
N LEU A 336 9.96 -18.99 -10.30
CA LEU A 336 8.96 -19.71 -11.09
C LEU A 336 9.50 -20.18 -12.45
N ALA A 337 10.43 -19.43 -13.06
CA ALA A 337 11.08 -19.81 -14.31
C ALA A 337 11.90 -21.09 -14.15
N LEU A 338 12.62 -21.22 -13.04
CA LEU A 338 13.36 -22.45 -12.68
C LEU A 338 12.45 -23.67 -12.48
N LEU A 339 11.18 -23.45 -12.11
CA LEU A 339 10.18 -24.50 -11.95
C LEU A 339 9.48 -24.89 -13.27
N GLY A 340 9.99 -24.43 -14.42
CA GLY A 340 9.47 -24.74 -15.75
C GLY A 340 8.06 -24.19 -16.01
N ALA A 341 7.68 -23.10 -15.34
CA ALA A 341 6.35 -22.52 -15.54
C ALA A 341 6.27 -21.80 -16.90
N THR A 342 5.10 -21.86 -17.55
CA THR A 342 4.87 -21.22 -18.84
C THR A 342 5.02 -19.69 -18.75
N PRO A 343 5.41 -18.98 -19.82
CA PRO A 343 5.65 -17.53 -19.81
C PRO A 343 4.46 -16.72 -19.25
N ALA A 344 3.23 -17.14 -19.61
CA ALA A 344 2.01 -16.57 -19.06
C ALA A 344 1.95 -16.73 -17.54
N THR A 345 2.21 -17.93 -17.00
CA THR A 345 2.25 -18.16 -15.55
C THR A 345 3.42 -17.47 -14.84
N LEU A 346 4.53 -17.17 -15.51
CA LEU A 346 5.66 -16.42 -14.92
C LEU A 346 5.29 -14.96 -14.67
N PHE A 347 4.67 -14.32 -15.65
CA PHE A 347 4.11 -12.98 -15.51
C PHE A 347 3.03 -12.97 -14.42
N VAL A 348 2.13 -13.93 -14.53
CA VAL A 348 0.88 -14.03 -13.77
C VAL A 348 1.02 -14.63 -12.40
N ALA A 349 2.11 -15.30 -12.03
CA ALA A 349 2.30 -15.84 -10.67
C ALA A 349 3.48 -15.15 -9.96
N GLY A 350 4.52 -14.76 -10.70
CA GLY A 350 5.70 -14.11 -10.13
C GLY A 350 5.42 -12.69 -9.64
N VAL A 351 4.85 -11.84 -10.49
CA VAL A 351 4.51 -10.44 -10.15
C VAL A 351 3.52 -10.39 -8.98
N THR A 352 2.58 -11.33 -8.95
CA THR A 352 1.58 -11.52 -7.89
C THR A 352 2.19 -11.78 -6.54
N LEU A 353 2.97 -12.87 -6.46
CA LEU A 353 3.51 -13.35 -5.21
C LEU A 353 4.40 -12.27 -4.63
N GLN A 354 5.15 -11.60 -5.48
CA GLN A 354 5.94 -10.45 -5.08
C GLN A 354 5.09 -9.31 -4.50
N VAL A 355 4.08 -8.81 -5.23
CA VAL A 355 3.25 -7.69 -4.80
C VAL A 355 2.55 -8.03 -3.48
N VAL A 356 2.04 -9.25 -3.37
CA VAL A 356 1.43 -9.81 -2.16
C VAL A 356 2.40 -9.79 -0.99
N LEU A 357 3.60 -10.35 -1.16
CA LEU A 357 4.58 -10.49 -0.08
C LEU A 357 5.09 -9.13 0.40
N VAL A 358 5.45 -8.26 -0.54
CA VAL A 358 5.97 -6.93 -0.23
C VAL A 358 4.90 -6.09 0.47
N PHE A 359 3.66 -6.17 0.00
CA PHE A 359 2.54 -5.50 0.64
C PHE A 359 2.29 -6.04 2.06
N LEU A 360 2.26 -7.36 2.22
CA LEU A 360 2.02 -8.03 3.50
C LEU A 360 3.07 -7.65 4.54
N VAL A 361 4.35 -7.71 4.17
CA VAL A 361 5.47 -7.32 5.03
C VAL A 361 5.29 -5.89 5.50
N SER A 362 5.01 -4.96 4.60
CA SER A 362 4.99 -3.57 5.02
C SER A 362 3.76 -3.19 5.84
N VAL A 363 2.58 -3.75 5.56
CA VAL A 363 1.41 -3.50 6.39
C VAL A 363 1.62 -4.07 7.79
N SER A 364 2.25 -5.24 7.88
CA SER A 364 2.63 -5.84 9.16
C SER A 364 3.62 -4.95 9.93
N LEU A 365 4.69 -4.48 9.28
CA LEU A 365 5.68 -3.59 9.90
C LEU A 365 5.07 -2.27 10.37
N ASP A 366 4.21 -1.64 9.56
CA ASP A 366 3.53 -0.40 9.94
C ASP A 366 2.60 -0.61 11.14
N THR A 367 1.86 -1.73 11.15
CA THR A 367 0.95 -2.07 12.26
C THR A 367 1.72 -2.32 13.55
N THR A 368 2.81 -3.09 13.49
CA THR A 368 3.69 -3.35 14.65
C THR A 368 4.28 -2.05 15.19
N ARG A 369 4.78 -1.17 14.32
CA ARG A 369 5.31 0.15 14.72
C ARG A 369 4.26 1.01 15.43
N GLN A 370 3.02 1.02 14.94
CA GLN A 370 1.93 1.75 15.59
C GLN A 370 1.58 1.17 16.97
N ILE A 371 1.53 -0.16 17.09
CA ILE A 371 1.28 -0.84 18.36
C ILE A 371 2.39 -0.50 19.37
N GLU A 372 3.65 -0.57 18.96
CA GLU A 372 4.79 -0.17 19.78
C GLU A 372 4.71 1.30 20.21
N SER A 373 4.35 2.19 19.29
CA SER A 373 4.20 3.63 19.58
C SER A 373 3.17 3.87 20.68
N LEU A 374 1.99 3.25 20.59
CA LEU A 374 0.95 3.38 21.63
C LEU A 374 1.39 2.76 22.96
N ARG A 375 2.13 1.64 22.91
CA ARG A 375 2.66 0.99 24.12
C ARG A 375 3.70 1.87 24.81
N ARG A 376 4.58 2.53 24.04
CA ARG A 376 5.56 3.49 24.56
C ARG A 376 4.87 4.69 25.18
N GLN A 377 3.90 5.31 24.49
CA GLN A 377 3.13 6.44 25.02
C GLN A 377 2.52 6.15 26.39
N ARG A 378 1.88 4.99 26.57
CA ARG A 378 1.35 4.58 27.88
C ARG A 378 2.42 4.41 28.95
N ARG A 379 3.60 3.91 28.57
CA ARG A 379 4.72 3.76 29.52
C ARG A 379 5.25 5.12 29.98
N TYR A 380 5.14 6.15 29.13
CA TYR A 380 5.54 7.53 29.46
C TYR A 380 4.44 8.37 30.15
N GLU A 381 3.18 7.97 30.07
CA GLU A 381 2.05 8.65 30.73
C GLU A 381 2.26 8.92 32.25
N PRO A 382 2.80 7.99 33.08
CA PRO A 382 3.06 8.26 34.49
C PRO A 382 4.25 9.21 34.74
N PHE A 383 5.03 9.56 33.72
CA PHE A 383 6.13 10.53 33.83
C PHE A 383 5.75 11.93 33.32
N LEU A 384 4.56 12.07 32.73
CA LEU A 384 4.02 13.34 32.20
C LEU A 384 2.96 13.96 33.13
N ARG A 385 2.46 13.19 34.12
CA ARG A 385 1.70 13.70 35.26
C ARG A 385 2.64 13.91 36.42
#